data_AF-A0AAU0UDY6-F1
#
_entry.id   AF-A0AAU0UDY6-F1
#
_cell.length_a   1.000
_cell.length_b   1.000
_cell.length_c   1.000
_cell.angle_alpha   90.00
_cell.angle_beta   90.00
_cell.angle_gamma   90.00
#
_symmetry.space_group_name_H-M   'P 1'
#
loop_
_entity.id
_entity.type
_entity.pdbx_description
1 polymer ?
#
loop_
_entity_poly.entity_id
_entity_poly.type
_entity_poly.pdbx_seq_one_letter_code
_entity_poly.pdbx_strand_id
1 'polypeptide(L)'
;MVRRTKEEAQETRSQILEAAEKAFYERGVARTTLADIAKLAGVTRGAIYWHFSNKADLVQAMLDSLHEPLDEMAKASESEDEVDPLGCMRKLLIHLFHQVALDPKTRRINEILFHKCEFTDEMCDMRRQRQAAAVDCNDRIGLALSNAVRKNQLPADLNTTRASICLHGYIDGILGQWLLIPDSFALCKEAEQLVDTVLDMLRLSPALRS
;
A
#
# COMPACT_ATOMS: atom_id res chain seq x y z
N MET A 1 17.95 12.12 30.44
CA MET A 1 17.51 13.19 29.51
C MET A 1 17.37 12.74 28.04
N VAL A 2 18.00 11.63 27.60
CA VAL A 2 17.99 11.16 26.19
C VAL A 2 16.65 10.54 25.72
N ARG A 3 15.80 10.07 26.65
CA ARG A 3 14.53 9.37 26.33
C ARG A 3 13.41 10.34 25.91
N ARG A 4 13.35 11.52 26.53
CA ARG A 4 12.36 12.57 26.23
C ARG A 4 12.51 13.15 24.83
N THR A 5 13.73 13.37 24.35
CA THR A 5 13.97 13.97 23.03
C THR A 5 13.60 13.05 21.87
N LYS A 6 13.68 11.72 22.05
CA LYS A 6 13.27 10.74 21.02
C LYS A 6 11.74 10.63 20.94
N GLU A 7 11.06 10.66 22.08
CA GLU A 7 9.60 10.66 22.15
C GLU A 7 9.03 11.96 21.55
N GLU A 8 9.58 13.12 21.91
CA GLU A 8 9.19 14.43 21.34
C GLU A 8 9.42 14.50 19.82
N ALA A 9 10.53 13.94 19.33
CA ALA A 9 10.79 13.85 17.89
C ALA A 9 9.78 12.93 17.19
N GLN A 10 9.41 11.80 17.80
CA GLN A 10 8.41 10.90 17.22
C GLN A 10 7.02 11.54 17.19
N GLU A 11 6.64 12.25 18.24
CA GLU A 11 5.38 12.99 18.31
C GLU A 11 5.32 14.08 17.23
N THR A 12 6.39 14.86 17.08
CA THR A 12 6.53 15.88 16.03
C THR A 12 6.40 15.25 14.63
N ARG A 13 7.05 14.10 14.41
CA ARG A 13 6.93 13.35 13.15
C ARG A 13 5.48 12.92 12.87
N SER A 14 4.76 12.44 13.88
CA SER A 14 3.34 12.05 13.75
C SER A 14 2.46 13.24 13.39
N GLN A 15 2.64 14.38 14.07
CA GLN A 15 1.90 15.62 13.80
C GLN A 15 2.12 16.11 12.36
N ILE A 16 3.36 16.02 11.86
CA ILE A 16 3.67 16.37 10.47
C ILE A 16 2.94 15.42 9.50
N LEU A 17 2.94 14.11 9.75
CA LEU A 17 2.27 13.14 8.87
C LEU A 17 0.75 13.34 8.84
N GLU A 18 0.12 13.61 9.98
CA GLU A 18 -1.32 13.92 10.05
C GLU A 18 -1.67 15.21 9.31
N ALA A 19 -0.87 16.26 9.46
CA ALA A 19 -1.04 17.49 8.71
C ALA A 19 -0.82 17.28 7.20
N ALA A 20 0.17 16.48 6.82
CA ALA A 20 0.44 16.14 5.43
C ALA A 20 -0.73 15.41 4.79
N GLU A 21 -1.24 14.37 5.47
CA GLU A 21 -2.44 13.62 5.07
C GLU A 21 -3.61 14.57 4.80
N LYS A 22 -3.95 15.42 5.77
CA LYS A 22 -5.06 16.38 5.61
C LYS A 22 -4.84 17.34 4.45
N ALA A 23 -3.64 17.92 4.35
CA ALA A 23 -3.32 18.89 3.31
C ALA A 23 -3.36 18.28 1.90
N PHE A 24 -2.80 17.07 1.74
CA PHE A 24 -2.82 16.35 0.47
C PHE A 24 -4.23 15.86 0.11
N TYR A 25 -5.03 15.45 1.10
CA TYR A 25 -6.41 15.05 0.87
C TYR A 25 -7.27 16.21 0.35
N GLU A 26 -7.14 17.38 0.96
CA GLU A 26 -7.93 18.57 0.61
C GLU A 26 -7.46 19.23 -0.69
N ARG A 27 -6.15 19.35 -0.91
CA ARG A 27 -5.59 20.21 -1.98
C ARG A 27 -4.84 19.45 -3.07
N GLY A 28 -4.53 18.18 -2.85
CA GLY A 28 -3.65 17.37 -3.69
C GLY A 28 -2.17 17.56 -3.37
N VAL A 29 -1.36 16.58 -3.77
CA VAL A 29 0.09 16.56 -3.50
C VAL A 29 0.80 17.66 -4.28
N ALA A 30 0.46 17.87 -5.56
CA ALA A 30 1.14 18.83 -6.43
C ALA A 30 1.12 20.26 -5.85
N ARG A 31 -0.06 20.72 -5.39
CA ARG A 31 -0.28 22.09 -4.89
C ARG A 31 0.08 22.32 -3.42
N THR A 32 0.52 21.28 -2.70
CA THR A 32 0.87 21.39 -1.28
C THR A 32 2.39 21.42 -1.12
N THR A 33 2.90 22.42 -0.38
CA THR A 33 4.32 22.55 -0.05
C THR A 33 4.63 22.06 1.37
N LEU A 34 5.90 21.73 1.65
CA LEU A 34 6.36 21.42 3.01
C LEU A 34 6.14 22.60 3.98
N ALA A 35 6.19 23.84 3.48
CA ALA A 35 5.90 25.01 4.31
C ALA A 35 4.43 25.10 4.72
N ASP A 36 3.49 24.74 3.83
CA ASP A 36 2.06 24.67 4.14
C ASP A 36 1.79 23.61 5.20
N ILE A 37 2.46 22.47 5.09
CA ILE A 37 2.34 21.35 6.05
C ILE A 37 2.91 21.74 7.40
N ALA A 38 4.09 22.38 7.45
CA ALA A 38 4.67 22.86 8.70
C ALA A 38 3.74 23.84 9.42
N LYS A 39 3.15 24.79 8.68
CA LYS A 39 2.16 25.73 9.22
C LYS A 39 0.93 25.01 9.76
N LEU A 40 0.42 24.00 9.03
CA LEU A 40 -0.75 23.24 9.44
C LEU A 40 -0.47 22.36 10.67
N ALA A 41 0.73 21.78 10.77
CA ALA A 41 1.17 20.98 11.91
C ALA A 41 1.55 21.83 13.13
N GLY A 42 1.66 23.16 13.00
CA GLY A 42 2.10 24.02 14.10
C GLY A 42 3.60 23.91 14.42
N VAL A 43 4.40 23.41 13.48
CA VAL A 43 5.86 23.22 13.66
C VAL A 43 6.66 24.24 12.84
N THR A 44 7.94 24.40 13.17
CA THR A 44 8.82 25.27 12.39
C THR A 44 9.17 24.64 11.04
N ARG A 45 9.55 25.47 10.05
CA ARG A 45 10.11 24.96 8.78
C ARG A 45 11.36 24.11 9.02
N GLY A 46 12.20 24.46 9.99
CA GLY A 46 13.39 23.67 10.34
C GLY A 46 13.02 22.27 10.83
N ALA A 47 11.97 22.15 11.64
CA ALA A 47 11.51 20.86 12.15
C ALA A 47 11.04 19.92 11.03
N ILE A 48 10.28 20.41 10.05
CA ILE A 48 9.85 19.54 8.94
C ILE A 48 11.03 19.06 8.09
N TYR A 49 12.00 19.92 7.77
CA TYR A 49 13.18 19.54 7.00
C TYR A 49 14.15 18.63 7.78
N TRP A 50 14.07 18.64 9.11
CA TRP A 50 14.80 17.68 9.95
C TRP A 50 14.23 16.26 9.84
N HIS A 51 12.90 16.14 9.70
CA HIS A 51 12.22 14.85 9.58
C HIS A 51 12.12 14.33 8.14
N PHE A 52 11.95 15.23 7.17
CA PHE A 52 11.67 14.87 5.78
C PHE A 52 12.51 15.72 4.83
N SER A 53 13.31 15.05 4.02
CA SER A 53 14.25 15.73 3.11
C SER A 53 13.53 16.48 1.98
N ASN A 54 12.40 15.92 1.53
CA ASN A 54 11.58 16.48 0.47
C ASN A 54 10.13 15.97 0.57
N LYS A 55 9.27 16.42 -0.35
CA LYS A 55 7.87 16.00 -0.39
C LYS A 55 7.70 14.51 -0.74
N ALA A 56 8.62 13.94 -1.53
CA ALA A 56 8.58 12.53 -1.92
C ALA A 56 8.79 11.62 -0.69
N ASP A 57 9.79 11.95 0.13
CA ASP A 57 10.10 11.30 1.41
C ASP A 57 8.91 11.34 2.39
N LEU A 58 8.23 12.49 2.48
CA LEU A 58 7.03 12.63 3.30
C LEU A 58 5.87 11.76 2.80
N VAL A 59 5.65 11.69 1.48
CA VAL A 59 4.61 10.82 0.90
C VAL A 59 4.98 9.35 1.11
N GLN A 60 6.25 8.97 0.91
CA GLN A 60 6.72 7.60 1.15
C GLN A 60 6.48 7.20 2.62
N ALA A 61 6.80 8.07 3.57
CA ALA A 61 6.55 7.80 4.99
C ALA A 61 5.05 7.62 5.32
N MET A 62 4.15 8.27 4.59
CA MET A 62 2.71 8.00 4.70
C MET A 62 2.36 6.61 4.15
N LEU A 63 2.98 6.16 3.06
CA LEU A 63 2.80 4.81 2.52
C LEU A 63 3.28 3.73 3.47
N ASP A 64 4.47 3.94 4.04
CA ASP A 64 5.05 2.96 4.96
C ASP A 64 4.13 2.72 6.17
N SER A 65 3.42 3.77 6.61
CA SER A 65 2.43 3.66 7.69
C SER A 65 1.19 2.81 7.35
N LEU A 66 0.91 2.58 6.05
CA LEU A 66 -0.14 1.67 5.60
C LEU A 66 0.31 0.21 5.59
N HIS A 67 1.60 -0.03 5.36
CA HIS A 67 2.14 -1.39 5.22
C HIS A 67 2.49 -2.03 6.57
N GLU A 68 2.81 -1.23 7.59
CA GLU A 68 3.20 -1.73 8.91
C GLU A 68 2.19 -2.72 9.53
N PRO A 69 0.86 -2.52 9.45
CA PRO A 69 -0.12 -3.50 9.95
C PRO A 69 -0.20 -4.80 9.14
N LEU A 70 0.22 -4.77 7.88
CA LEU A 70 0.13 -5.87 6.91
C LEU A 70 1.40 -6.73 6.86
N ASP A 71 2.50 -6.23 7.42
CA ASP A 71 3.85 -6.73 7.19
C ASP A 71 4.05 -8.18 7.68
N GLU A 72 3.48 -8.52 8.84
CA GLU A 72 3.56 -9.90 9.39
C GLU A 72 2.87 -10.92 8.47
N MET A 73 1.70 -10.59 7.93
CA MET A 73 0.95 -11.48 7.05
C MET A 73 1.62 -11.61 5.68
N ALA A 74 2.21 -10.51 5.19
CA ALA A 74 3.01 -10.52 3.96
C ALA A 74 4.25 -11.41 4.12
N LYS A 75 5.04 -11.20 5.18
CA LYS A 75 6.22 -12.03 5.51
C LYS A 75 5.86 -13.51 5.66
N ALA A 76 4.72 -13.82 6.31
CA ALA A 76 4.26 -15.20 6.44
C ALA A 76 4.00 -15.82 5.05
N SER A 77 3.34 -15.10 4.14
CA SER A 77 3.10 -15.61 2.77
C SER A 77 4.39 -15.80 1.95
N GLU A 78 5.41 -14.98 2.22
CA GLU A 78 6.72 -15.01 1.56
C GLU A 78 7.69 -16.05 2.15
N SER A 79 7.40 -16.59 3.34
CA SER A 79 8.25 -17.58 4.01
C SER A 79 8.14 -18.97 3.39
N GLU A 80 9.27 -19.64 3.17
CA GLU A 80 9.30 -21.03 2.69
C GLU A 80 8.86 -22.04 3.76
N ASP A 81 9.03 -21.67 5.02
CA ASP A 81 8.69 -22.49 6.18
C ASP A 81 7.20 -22.43 6.51
N GLU A 82 6.47 -21.44 5.95
CA GLU A 82 5.02 -21.35 6.10
C GLU A 82 4.34 -22.59 5.51
N VAL A 83 3.37 -23.12 6.24
CA VAL A 83 2.59 -24.31 5.86
C VAL A 83 1.48 -23.93 4.89
N ASP A 84 0.87 -22.75 5.09
CA ASP A 84 -0.24 -22.26 4.28
C ASP A 84 0.01 -20.85 3.69
N PRO A 85 1.01 -20.70 2.78
CA PRO A 85 1.36 -19.39 2.22
C PRO A 85 0.21 -18.76 1.41
N LEU A 86 -0.59 -19.56 0.70
CA LEU A 86 -1.77 -19.07 -0.03
C LEU A 86 -2.86 -18.59 0.91
N GLY A 87 -3.09 -19.27 2.04
CA GLY A 87 -4.02 -18.82 3.07
C GLY A 87 -3.56 -17.55 3.77
N CYS A 88 -2.25 -17.40 4.02
CA CYS A 88 -1.67 -16.14 4.51
C CYS A 88 -1.92 -14.99 3.53
N MET A 89 -1.66 -15.21 2.23
CA MET A 89 -1.96 -14.24 1.17
C MET A 89 -3.45 -13.91 1.09
N ARG A 90 -4.33 -14.91 1.18
CA ARG A 90 -5.79 -14.69 1.20
C ARG A 90 -6.19 -13.76 2.34
N LYS A 91 -5.72 -14.06 3.56
CA LYS A 91 -6.03 -13.24 4.74
C LYS A 91 -5.47 -11.83 4.59
N LEU A 92 -4.27 -11.69 4.04
CA LEU A 92 -3.62 -10.39 3.79
C LEU A 92 -4.49 -9.52 2.89
N LEU A 93 -4.93 -10.05 1.75
CA LEU A 93 -5.74 -9.32 0.78
C LEU A 93 -7.12 -8.93 1.34
N ILE A 94 -7.76 -9.82 2.12
CA ILE A 94 -9.02 -9.52 2.80
C ILE A 94 -8.83 -8.39 3.82
N HIS A 95 -7.76 -8.48 4.61
CA HIS A 95 -7.45 -7.45 5.60
C HIS A 95 -7.19 -6.10 4.94
N LEU A 96 -6.48 -6.08 3.81
CA LEU A 96 -6.25 -4.88 3.01
C LEU A 96 -7.58 -4.23 2.59
N PHE A 97 -8.51 -5.00 2.02
CA PHE A 97 -9.83 -4.46 1.65
C PHE A 97 -10.62 -3.95 2.86
N HIS A 98 -10.58 -4.67 3.98
CA HIS A 98 -11.23 -4.21 5.22
C HIS A 98 -10.61 -2.91 5.75
N GLN A 99 -9.28 -2.76 5.74
CA GLN A 99 -8.63 -1.53 6.21
C GLN A 99 -9.01 -0.33 5.36
N VAL A 100 -8.97 -0.46 4.02
CA VAL A 100 -9.40 0.63 3.12
C VAL A 100 -10.89 0.97 3.32
N ALA A 101 -11.72 -0.05 3.55
CA ALA A 101 -13.15 0.12 3.73
C ALA A 101 -13.54 0.66 5.12
N LEU A 102 -12.78 0.39 6.18
CA LEU A 102 -13.21 0.68 7.57
C LEU A 102 -12.38 1.76 8.26
N ASP A 103 -11.09 1.90 7.95
CA ASP A 103 -10.22 2.91 8.56
C ASP A 103 -10.20 4.20 7.71
N PRO A 104 -10.72 5.33 8.22
CA PRO A 104 -10.72 6.59 7.50
C PRO A 104 -9.33 7.08 7.12
N LYS A 105 -8.31 6.81 7.94
CA LYS A 105 -6.93 7.22 7.65
C LYS A 105 -6.38 6.46 6.46
N THR A 106 -6.43 5.13 6.50
CA THR A 106 -6.04 4.26 5.39
C THR A 106 -6.77 4.61 4.11
N ARG A 107 -8.08 4.88 4.19
CA ARG A 107 -8.87 5.31 3.04
C ARG A 107 -8.38 6.62 2.44
N ARG A 108 -8.19 7.66 3.26
CA ARG A 108 -7.72 8.98 2.79
C ARG A 108 -6.34 8.90 2.17
N ILE A 109 -5.41 8.15 2.79
CA ILE A 109 -4.08 7.95 2.23
C ILE A 109 -4.22 7.31 0.85
N ASN A 110 -4.93 6.17 0.73
CA ASN A 110 -5.14 5.53 -0.57
C ASN A 110 -5.78 6.46 -1.60
N GLU A 111 -6.81 7.23 -1.25
CA GLU A 111 -7.44 8.20 -2.15
C GLU A 111 -6.43 9.25 -2.66
N ILE A 112 -5.53 9.73 -1.79
CA ILE A 112 -4.45 10.65 -2.20
C ILE A 112 -3.57 9.99 -3.27
N LEU A 113 -3.24 8.71 -3.11
CA LEU A 113 -2.32 8.00 -4.01
C LEU A 113 -2.93 7.79 -5.38
N PHE A 114 -4.18 7.32 -5.42
CA PHE A 114 -4.86 6.98 -6.65
C PHE A 114 -5.31 8.23 -7.41
N HIS A 115 -5.80 9.26 -6.70
CA HIS A 115 -6.58 10.33 -7.34
C HIS A 115 -6.07 11.75 -7.10
N LYS A 116 -5.09 11.95 -6.20
CA LYS A 116 -4.59 13.30 -5.85
C LYS A 116 -3.07 13.44 -5.92
N CYS A 117 -2.40 12.44 -6.48
CA CYS A 117 -0.95 12.39 -6.65
C CYS A 117 -0.61 12.36 -8.14
N GLU A 118 -0.21 13.51 -8.68
CA GLU A 118 0.21 13.65 -10.07
C GLU A 118 1.69 13.28 -10.24
N PHE A 119 2.01 12.50 -11.27
CA PHE A 119 3.38 12.15 -11.64
C PHE A 119 3.88 13.08 -12.74
N THR A 120 4.24 14.31 -12.37
CA THR A 120 4.88 15.28 -13.26
C THR A 120 6.41 15.13 -13.23
N ASP A 121 7.11 15.77 -14.16
CA ASP A 121 8.59 15.78 -14.17
C ASP A 121 9.18 16.39 -12.89
N GLU A 122 8.51 17.39 -12.31
CA GLU A 122 8.87 17.99 -11.01
C GLU A 122 8.69 17.00 -9.83
N MET A 123 7.89 15.95 -10.01
CA MET A 123 7.67 14.86 -9.05
C MET A 123 8.37 13.56 -9.48
N CYS A 124 9.46 13.65 -10.27
CA CYS A 124 10.16 12.47 -10.79
C CYS A 124 10.67 11.51 -9.71
N ASP A 125 11.02 12.01 -8.52
CA ASP A 125 11.42 11.19 -7.38
C ASP A 125 10.25 10.35 -6.85
N MET A 126 9.06 10.95 -6.74
CA MET A 126 7.85 10.21 -6.36
C MET A 126 7.47 9.16 -7.38
N ARG A 127 7.56 9.50 -8.69
CA ARG A 127 7.31 8.54 -9.77
C ARG A 127 8.28 7.35 -9.68
N ARG A 128 9.58 7.61 -9.46
CA ARG A 128 10.59 6.57 -9.31
C ARG A 128 10.34 5.70 -8.08
N GLN A 129 10.03 6.30 -6.93
CA GLN A 129 9.69 5.57 -5.70
C GLN A 129 8.49 4.65 -5.91
N ARG A 130 7.45 5.14 -6.60
CA ARG A 130 6.28 4.33 -6.93
C ARG A 130 6.56 3.18 -7.88
N GLN A 131 7.36 3.42 -8.91
CA GLN A 131 7.77 2.37 -9.83
C GLN A 131 8.57 1.29 -9.10
N ALA A 132 9.52 1.69 -8.25
CA ALA A 132 10.30 0.76 -7.43
C ALA A 132 9.39 -0.06 -6.49
N ALA A 133 8.45 0.60 -5.80
CA ALA A 133 7.51 -0.08 -4.91
C ALA A 133 6.59 -1.07 -5.65
N ALA A 134 6.13 -0.73 -6.86
CA ALA A 134 5.29 -1.63 -7.66
C ALA A 134 6.05 -2.86 -8.15
N VAL A 135 7.33 -2.70 -8.52
CA VAL A 135 8.21 -3.82 -8.90
C VAL A 135 8.47 -4.72 -7.69
N ASP A 136 8.86 -4.14 -6.55
CA ASP A 136 9.08 -4.87 -5.30
C ASP A 136 7.84 -5.65 -4.85
N CYS A 137 6.66 -5.03 -4.95
CA CYS A 137 5.39 -5.71 -4.65
C CYS A 137 5.15 -6.92 -5.57
N ASN A 138 5.39 -6.78 -6.88
CA ASN A 138 5.24 -7.91 -7.82
C ASN A 138 6.23 -9.05 -7.53
N ASP A 139 7.46 -8.72 -7.16
CA ASP A 139 8.49 -9.70 -6.81
C ASP A 139 8.09 -10.46 -5.54
N ARG A 140 7.62 -9.75 -4.50
CA ARG A 140 7.12 -10.34 -3.25
C ARG A 140 5.89 -11.21 -3.47
N ILE A 141 4.94 -10.76 -4.28
CA ILE A 141 3.80 -11.60 -4.71
C ILE A 141 4.30 -12.85 -5.44
N GLY A 142 5.28 -12.71 -6.33
CA GLY A 142 5.86 -13.83 -7.08
C GLY A 142 6.50 -14.87 -6.18
N LEU A 143 7.19 -14.42 -5.13
CA LEU A 143 7.75 -15.30 -4.10
C LEU A 143 6.64 -16.06 -3.35
N ALA A 144 5.62 -15.36 -2.87
CA ALA A 144 4.50 -15.98 -2.16
C ALA A 144 3.72 -16.99 -3.03
N LEU A 145 3.51 -16.68 -4.31
CA LEU A 145 2.92 -17.61 -5.28
C LEU A 145 3.80 -18.83 -5.52
N SER A 146 5.12 -18.64 -5.62
CA SER A 146 6.07 -19.74 -5.77
C SER A 146 6.07 -20.67 -4.55
N ASN A 147 5.92 -20.13 -3.35
CA ASN A 147 5.74 -20.91 -2.11
C ASN A 147 4.45 -21.73 -2.16
N ALA A 148 3.34 -21.10 -2.54
CA ALA A 148 2.06 -21.79 -2.71
C ALA A 148 2.11 -22.93 -3.73
N VAL A 149 2.84 -22.75 -4.85
CA VAL A 149 3.09 -23.84 -5.81
C VAL A 149 3.89 -24.97 -5.17
N ARG A 150 4.99 -24.67 -4.46
CA ARG A 150 5.82 -25.69 -3.77
C ARG A 150 5.05 -26.48 -2.71
N LYS A 151 4.07 -25.84 -2.06
CA LYS A 151 3.17 -26.48 -1.07
C LYS A 151 1.93 -27.13 -1.72
N ASN A 152 1.87 -27.24 -3.05
CA ASN A 152 0.77 -27.82 -3.82
C ASN A 152 -0.60 -27.11 -3.63
N GLN A 153 -0.58 -25.82 -3.27
CA GLN A 153 -1.79 -25.01 -3.10
C GLN A 153 -2.21 -24.29 -4.39
N LEU A 154 -1.25 -24.09 -5.29
CA LEU A 154 -1.45 -23.63 -6.66
C LEU A 154 -0.84 -24.66 -7.63
N PRO A 155 -1.27 -24.69 -8.90
CA PRO A 155 -0.81 -25.73 -9.82
C PRO A 155 0.68 -25.58 -10.18
N ALA A 156 1.32 -26.73 -10.41
CA ALA A 156 2.77 -26.83 -10.59
C ALA A 156 3.34 -26.08 -11.80
N ASP A 157 2.51 -25.86 -12.83
CA ASP A 157 2.81 -25.20 -14.09
C ASP A 157 2.33 -23.73 -14.11
N LEU A 158 2.03 -23.13 -12.95
CA LEU A 158 1.65 -21.73 -12.86
C LEU A 158 2.84 -20.82 -13.23
N ASN A 159 2.64 -19.93 -14.21
CA ASN A 159 3.56 -18.85 -14.51
C ASN A 159 3.45 -17.77 -13.42
N THR A 160 4.27 -17.86 -12.38
CA THR A 160 4.20 -16.99 -11.20
C THR A 160 4.43 -15.52 -11.54
N THR A 161 5.32 -15.21 -12.50
CA THR A 161 5.54 -13.82 -12.94
C THR A 161 4.28 -13.19 -13.54
N ARG A 162 3.61 -13.89 -14.47
CA ARG A 162 2.35 -13.40 -15.07
C ARG A 162 1.24 -13.34 -14.03
N ALA A 163 1.15 -14.34 -13.17
CA ALA A 163 0.19 -14.41 -12.09
C ALA A 163 0.33 -13.23 -11.10
N SER A 164 1.56 -12.83 -10.74
CA SER A 164 1.80 -11.67 -9.87
C SER A 164 1.26 -10.38 -10.47
N ILE A 165 1.54 -10.13 -11.76
CA ILE A 165 1.08 -8.94 -12.47
C ILE A 165 -0.45 -8.91 -12.51
N CYS A 166 -1.09 -10.05 -12.82
CA CYS A 166 -2.55 -10.16 -12.86
C CYS A 166 -3.18 -9.94 -11.49
N LEU A 167 -2.62 -10.53 -10.43
CA LEU A 167 -3.10 -10.37 -9.06
C LEU A 167 -3.00 -8.90 -8.61
N HIS A 168 -1.82 -8.29 -8.77
CA HIS A 168 -1.60 -6.90 -8.40
C HIS A 168 -2.53 -5.96 -9.16
N GLY A 169 -2.62 -6.11 -10.49
CA GLY A 169 -3.50 -5.29 -11.33
C GLY A 169 -4.99 -5.44 -10.98
N TYR A 170 -5.43 -6.64 -10.59
CA TYR A 170 -6.80 -6.85 -10.11
C TYR A 170 -7.07 -6.10 -8.81
N ILE A 171 -6.20 -6.25 -7.81
CA ILE A 171 -6.36 -5.58 -6.51
C ILE A 171 -6.33 -4.05 -6.67
N ASP A 172 -5.36 -3.53 -7.41
CA ASP A 172 -5.26 -2.10 -7.72
C ASP A 172 -6.50 -1.57 -8.45
N GLY A 173 -7.03 -2.35 -9.40
CA GLY A 173 -8.23 -1.99 -10.14
C GLY A 173 -9.47 -1.89 -9.25
N ILE A 174 -9.68 -2.88 -8.37
CA ILE A 174 -10.80 -2.90 -7.42
C ILE A 174 -10.72 -1.70 -6.45
N LEU A 175 -9.55 -1.44 -5.89
CA LEU A 175 -9.33 -0.30 -4.98
C LEU A 175 -9.51 1.04 -5.70
N GLY A 176 -8.89 1.18 -6.88
CA GLY A 176 -8.98 2.40 -7.69
C GLY A 176 -10.42 2.74 -8.05
N GLN A 177 -11.21 1.75 -8.47
CA GLN A 177 -12.63 1.91 -8.79
C GLN A 177 -13.44 2.30 -7.54
N TRP A 178 -13.25 1.59 -6.42
CA TRP A 178 -14.01 1.85 -5.20
C TRP A 178 -13.68 3.21 -4.58
N LEU A 179 -12.41 3.64 -4.62
CA LEU A 179 -11.98 4.95 -4.14
C LEU A 179 -12.45 6.10 -5.05
N LEU A 180 -12.62 5.84 -6.35
CA LEU A 180 -13.13 6.83 -7.30
C LEU A 180 -14.63 7.07 -7.09
N ILE A 181 -15.39 6.00 -6.82
CA ILE A 181 -16.82 6.04 -6.55
C ILE A 181 -17.08 5.27 -5.25
N PRO A 182 -16.91 5.93 -4.09
CA PRO A 182 -17.21 5.32 -2.81
C PRO A 182 -18.63 4.77 -2.78
N ASP A 183 -18.81 3.60 -2.17
CA ASP A 183 -20.08 2.88 -2.09
C ASP A 183 -20.64 2.34 -3.41
N SER A 184 -19.86 2.35 -4.51
CA SER A 184 -20.22 1.69 -5.77
C SER A 184 -20.54 0.20 -5.60
N PHE A 185 -19.88 -0.45 -4.64
CA PHE A 185 -20.19 -1.79 -4.15
C PHE A 185 -19.73 -1.91 -2.68
N ALA A 186 -20.20 -2.94 -1.98
CA ALA A 186 -19.96 -3.10 -0.56
C ALA A 186 -18.59 -3.77 -0.30
N LEU A 187 -17.48 -3.06 -0.55
CA LEU A 187 -16.11 -3.59 -0.49
C LEU A 187 -15.83 -4.42 0.77
N CYS A 188 -16.24 -3.95 1.95
CA CYS A 188 -16.05 -4.71 3.19
C CYS A 188 -16.86 -6.01 3.25
N LYS A 189 -18.08 -6.04 2.69
CA LYS A 189 -18.94 -7.23 2.71
C LYS A 189 -18.55 -8.23 1.62
N GLU A 190 -18.00 -7.75 0.52
CA GLU A 190 -17.63 -8.56 -0.65
C GLU A 190 -16.13 -8.93 -0.66
N ALA A 191 -15.35 -8.49 0.34
CA ALA A 191 -13.90 -8.67 0.38
C ALA A 191 -13.48 -10.13 0.18
N GLU A 192 -14.16 -11.07 0.84
CA GLU A 192 -13.88 -12.50 0.69
C GLU A 192 -14.13 -13.00 -0.72
N GLN A 193 -15.28 -12.68 -1.31
CA GLN A 193 -15.64 -13.10 -2.67
C GLN A 193 -14.71 -12.47 -3.72
N LEU A 194 -14.33 -11.20 -3.55
CA LEU A 194 -13.41 -10.52 -4.44
C LEU A 194 -12.01 -11.13 -4.39
N VAL A 195 -11.54 -11.51 -3.21
CA VAL A 195 -10.25 -12.21 -3.05
C VAL A 195 -10.33 -13.63 -3.59
N ASP A 196 -11.38 -14.38 -3.27
CA ASP A 196 -11.55 -15.75 -3.79
C ASP A 196 -11.66 -15.76 -5.31
N THR A 197 -12.27 -14.75 -5.93
CA THR A 197 -12.32 -14.59 -7.40
C THR A 197 -10.93 -14.55 -8.02
N VAL A 198 -10.01 -13.74 -7.46
CA VAL A 198 -8.66 -13.66 -8.02
C VAL A 198 -7.84 -14.91 -7.68
N LEU A 199 -8.02 -15.52 -6.51
CA LEU A 199 -7.36 -16.79 -6.20
C LEU A 199 -7.84 -17.93 -7.10
N ASP A 200 -9.12 -17.95 -7.46
CA ASP A 200 -9.68 -18.92 -8.41
C ASP A 200 -9.15 -18.67 -9.83
N MET A 201 -8.96 -17.41 -10.24
CA MET A 201 -8.24 -17.10 -11.49
C MET A 201 -6.84 -17.72 -11.48
N LEU A 202 -6.09 -17.60 -10.38
CA LEU A 202 -4.75 -18.20 -10.23
C LEU A 202 -4.79 -19.74 -10.27
N ARG A 203 -5.82 -20.34 -9.66
CA ARG A 203 -5.98 -21.80 -9.59
C ARG A 203 -6.46 -22.41 -10.90
N LEU A 204 -7.32 -21.73 -11.65
CA LEU A 204 -8.12 -22.35 -12.71
C LEU A 204 -7.78 -21.85 -14.11
N SER A 205 -7.19 -20.66 -14.26
CA SER A 205 -6.96 -20.08 -15.58
C SER A 205 -5.91 -20.86 -16.38
N PRO A 206 -6.27 -21.45 -17.55
CA PRO A 206 -5.30 -22.10 -18.42
C PRO A 206 -4.33 -21.08 -19.07
N ALA A 207 -4.72 -19.80 -19.14
CA ALA A 207 -3.88 -18.73 -19.70
C ALA A 207 -2.74 -18.31 -18.76
N LEU A 208 -2.78 -18.73 -17.49
CA LEU A 208 -1.71 -18.51 -16.52
C LEU A 208 -0.72 -19.68 -16.47
N ARG A 209 -0.86 -20.70 -17.31
CA ARG A 209 0.10 -21.82 -17.38
C ARG A 209 1.33 -21.47 -18.22
N SER A 210 2.45 -22.11 -17.90
CA SER A 210 3.71 -22.05 -18.66
C SER A 210 3.89 -23.24 -19.58
#